data_AF-A0A7S3LS45-F1
#
_entry.id   AF-A0A7S3LS45-F1
#
_cell.length_a   1.000
_cell.length_b   1.000
_cell.length_c   1.000
_cell.angle_alpha   90.00
_cell.angle_beta   90.00
_cell.angle_gamma   90.00
#
_symmetry.space_group_name_H-M   'P 1'
#
loop_
_entity.id
_entity.type
_entity.pdbx_description
1 polymer ?
#
loop_
_entity_poly.entity_id
_entity_poly.type
_entity_poly.pdbx_seq_one_letter_code
_entity_poly.pdbx_strand_id
1 'polypeptide(L)'
;IRNELAAPPRVSFNTILQILSRPTWCMGMLGTRRHTFGNIVGQATGVSDLSSLSSWTAEQFDPKLSWKDVEWVKERWPGKLILKGIMDVEDAKSSVGLADAIIVSNHGGRQLDG
;
A
#
# COMPACT_ATOMS: atom_id res chain seq x y z
N ILE A 1 8.15 12.62 12.78
CA ILE A 1 8.71 11.34 12.28
C ILE A 1 10.01 11.06 13.03
N ARG A 2 10.11 9.94 13.77
CA ARG A 2 11.25 9.66 14.68
C ARG A 2 12.47 9.03 14.00
N ASN A 3 12.25 8.21 12.97
CA ASN A 3 13.30 7.37 12.36
C ASN A 3 13.70 7.82 10.95
N GLU A 4 13.23 9.00 10.50
CA GLU A 4 13.53 9.57 9.18
C GLU A 4 13.26 8.65 7.97
N LEU A 5 12.48 7.57 8.18
CA LEU A 5 12.04 6.67 7.12
C LEU A 5 11.16 7.43 6.14
N ALA A 6 11.59 7.49 4.88
CA ALA A 6 10.94 8.18 3.80
C ALA A 6 11.13 7.43 2.48
N ALA A 7 10.32 7.76 1.47
CA ALA A 7 10.53 7.36 0.09
C ALA A 7 10.74 8.65 -0.75
N PRO A 8 11.91 8.87 -1.37
CA PRO A 8 13.11 8.03 -1.29
C PRO A 8 13.77 8.04 0.11
N PRO A 9 14.54 6.99 0.48
CA PRO A 9 15.16 6.89 1.80
C PRO A 9 16.14 8.02 2.09
N ARG A 10 16.04 8.63 3.27
CA ARG A 10 17.05 9.59 3.76
C ARG A 10 18.14 8.84 4.52
N VAL A 11 19.36 8.91 4.02
CA VAL A 11 20.53 8.32 4.68
C VAL A 11 21.12 9.35 5.64
N SER A 12 20.86 9.19 6.93
CA SER A 12 21.53 9.96 7.99
C SER A 12 22.55 9.08 8.72
N PHE A 13 23.41 9.72 9.52
CA PHE A 13 24.40 9.01 10.33
C PHE A 13 23.76 7.94 11.22
N ASN A 14 22.60 8.25 11.82
CA ASN A 14 21.84 7.30 12.64
C ASN A 14 21.33 6.11 11.82
N THR A 15 20.87 6.32 10.60
CA THR A 15 20.45 5.25 9.69
C THR A 15 21.61 4.31 9.36
N ILE A 16 22.80 4.86 9.09
CA ILE A 16 24.02 4.06 8.81
C ILE A 16 24.37 3.20 10.03
N LEU A 17 24.39 3.78 11.24
CA LEU A 17 24.66 3.01 12.46
C LEU A 17 23.63 1.89 12.69
N GLN A 18 22.35 2.16 12.44
CA GLN A 18 21.30 1.15 12.56
C GLN A 18 21.50 0.00 11.57
N ILE A 19 21.85 0.29 10.31
CA ILE A 19 22.15 -0.73 9.29
C ILE A 19 23.35 -1.57 9.72
N LEU A 20 24.47 -0.94 10.10
CA LEU A 20 25.69 -1.63 10.52
C LEU A 20 25.47 -2.51 11.76
N SER A 21 24.57 -2.10 12.67
CA SER A 21 24.21 -2.89 13.85
C SER A 21 23.40 -4.15 13.56
N ARG A 22 22.99 -4.39 12.29
CA ARG A 22 22.11 -5.50 11.88
C ARG A 22 22.75 -6.34 10.75
N PRO A 23 23.91 -6.99 10.99
CA PRO A 23 24.67 -7.69 9.94
C PRO A 23 23.88 -8.85 9.31
N THR A 24 23.15 -9.64 10.09
CA THR A 24 22.36 -10.77 9.57
C THR A 24 21.25 -10.31 8.64
N TRP A 25 20.59 -9.19 8.97
CA TRP A 25 19.57 -8.60 8.10
C TRP A 25 20.19 -8.05 6.81
N CYS A 26 21.33 -7.36 6.91
CA CYS A 26 22.04 -6.83 5.75
C CYS A 26 22.46 -7.95 4.79
N MET A 27 23.02 -9.04 5.31
CA MET A 27 23.38 -10.21 4.50
C MET A 27 22.16 -10.84 3.84
N GLY A 28 21.04 -10.93 4.55
CA GLY A 28 19.77 -11.40 3.98
C GLY A 28 19.29 -10.50 2.83
N MET A 29 19.32 -9.18 3.02
CA MET A 29 18.92 -8.21 2.01
C MET A 29 19.79 -8.25 0.76
N LEU A 30 21.12 -8.34 0.92
CA LEU A 30 22.06 -8.48 -0.20
C LEU A 30 21.78 -9.72 -1.05
N GLY A 31 21.25 -10.79 -0.45
CA GLY A 31 20.84 -12.00 -1.16
C GLY A 31 19.50 -11.88 -1.90
N THR A 32 18.74 -10.79 -1.73
CA THR A 32 17.44 -10.64 -2.38
C THR A 32 17.57 -10.18 -3.83
N ARG A 33 16.65 -10.65 -4.69
CA ARG A 33 16.68 -10.36 -6.14
C ARG A 33 15.79 -9.20 -6.56
N ARG A 34 14.83 -8.82 -5.71
CA ARG A 34 13.81 -7.82 -6.03
C ARG A 34 13.83 -6.73 -4.99
N HIS A 35 14.24 -5.54 -5.42
CA HIS A 35 14.24 -4.33 -4.60
C HIS A 35 13.16 -3.33 -5.08
N THR A 36 12.24 -3.78 -5.93
CA THR A 36 11.19 -2.97 -6.54
C THR A 36 9.82 -3.67 -6.44
N PHE A 37 8.76 -2.94 -6.76
CA PHE A 37 7.39 -3.48 -6.80
C PHE A 37 7.12 -4.10 -8.17
N GLY A 38 7.10 -5.42 -8.24
CA GLY A 38 6.99 -6.18 -9.50
C GLY A 38 5.66 -6.00 -10.25
N ASN A 39 4.63 -5.51 -9.58
CA ASN A 39 3.34 -5.17 -10.18
C ASN A 39 3.27 -3.71 -10.68
N ILE A 40 4.34 -2.93 -10.50
CA ILE A 40 4.37 -1.50 -10.87
C ILE A 40 5.48 -1.24 -11.88
N VAL A 41 6.73 -1.62 -11.57
CA VAL A 41 7.87 -1.39 -12.45
C VAL A 41 7.71 -2.22 -13.72
N GLY A 42 7.55 -1.54 -14.86
CA GLY A 42 7.32 -2.17 -16.17
C GLY A 42 5.86 -2.56 -16.48
N GLN A 43 4.91 -2.22 -15.60
CA GLN A 43 3.47 -2.40 -15.85
C GLN A 43 2.70 -1.07 -15.81
N ALA A 44 3.13 -0.13 -14.97
CA ALA A 44 2.59 1.23 -14.92
C ALA A 44 3.30 2.15 -15.92
N THR A 45 2.52 2.90 -16.70
CA THR A 45 3.03 3.93 -17.61
C THR A 45 3.76 5.02 -16.83
N GLY A 46 5.03 5.27 -17.16
CA GLY A 46 5.82 6.35 -16.56
C GLY A 46 6.58 6.02 -15.27
N VAL A 47 6.55 4.76 -14.80
CA VAL A 47 7.31 4.33 -13.61
C VAL A 47 8.49 3.45 -14.01
N SER A 48 9.70 4.03 -14.01
CA SER A 48 10.94 3.34 -14.37
C SER A 48 11.81 2.96 -13.16
N ASP A 49 11.58 3.53 -11.98
CA ASP A 49 12.43 3.35 -10.81
C ASP A 49 11.69 3.55 -9.46
N LEU A 50 12.41 3.39 -8.34
CA LEU A 50 11.87 3.58 -6.98
C LEU A 50 11.52 5.04 -6.65
N SER A 51 12.09 6.01 -7.35
CA SER A 51 11.86 7.43 -7.10
C SER A 51 10.52 7.90 -7.69
N SER A 52 10.20 7.39 -8.89
CA SER A 52 8.89 7.56 -9.56
C SER A 52 7.77 6.75 -8.92
N LEU A 53 8.10 5.70 -8.18
CA LEU A 53 7.12 4.85 -7.49
C LEU A 53 6.38 5.59 -6.36
N SER A 54 7.07 6.40 -5.56
CA SER A 54 6.43 7.10 -4.44
C SER A 54 5.47 8.19 -4.91
N SER A 55 5.83 8.91 -5.98
CA SER A 55 4.93 9.86 -6.64
C SER A 55 3.76 9.14 -7.29
N TRP A 56 4.01 8.06 -8.03
CA TRP A 56 2.94 7.26 -8.64
C TRP A 56 1.96 6.72 -7.59
N THR A 57 2.46 6.17 -6.49
CA THR A 57 1.63 5.65 -5.39
C THR A 57 0.76 6.75 -4.79
N ALA A 58 1.31 7.96 -4.59
CA ALA A 58 0.56 9.11 -4.10
C ALA A 58 -0.52 9.58 -5.10
N GLU A 59 -0.23 9.54 -6.40
CA GLU A 59 -1.18 9.87 -7.48
C GLU A 59 -2.33 8.86 -7.61
N GLN A 60 -2.15 7.61 -7.17
CA GLN A 60 -3.21 6.59 -7.22
C GLN A 60 -4.24 6.70 -6.07
N PHE A 61 -3.98 7.48 -5.03
CA PHE A 61 -4.95 7.70 -3.97
C PHE A 61 -5.94 8.80 -4.38
N ASP A 62 -7.01 8.42 -5.07
CA ASP A 62 -8.12 9.34 -5.35
C ASP A 62 -9.03 9.45 -4.10
N PRO A 63 -9.07 10.61 -3.41
CA PRO A 63 -9.95 10.80 -2.26
C PRO A 63 -11.44 10.88 -2.66
N LYS A 64 -11.76 10.90 -3.96
CA LYS A 64 -13.13 10.96 -4.48
C LYS A 64 -13.76 9.59 -4.71
N LEU A 65 -13.04 8.50 -4.41
CA LEU A 65 -13.59 7.15 -4.52
C LEU A 65 -14.90 7.02 -3.75
N SER A 66 -15.84 6.31 -4.35
CA SER A 66 -17.22 6.19 -3.92
C SER A 66 -17.75 4.77 -4.13
N TRP A 67 -18.96 4.50 -3.63
CA TRP A 67 -19.64 3.22 -3.86
C TRP A 67 -19.87 2.89 -5.36
N LYS A 68 -19.95 3.91 -6.23
CA LYS A 68 -20.05 3.70 -7.68
C LYS A 68 -18.78 3.09 -8.26
N ASP A 69 -17.62 3.40 -7.70
CA ASP A 69 -16.35 2.84 -8.14
C ASP A 69 -16.25 1.36 -7.73
N VAL A 70 -16.82 1.00 -6.58
CA VAL A 70 -16.95 -0.41 -6.16
C VAL A 70 -17.82 -1.19 -7.13
N GLU A 71 -18.98 -0.65 -7.52
CA GLU A 71 -19.85 -1.25 -8.54
C GLU A 71 -19.11 -1.43 -9.86
N TRP A 72 -18.42 -0.39 -10.33
CA TRP A 72 -17.60 -0.42 -11.54
C TRP A 72 -16.51 -1.51 -11.49
N VAL A 73 -15.84 -1.71 -10.34
CA VAL A 73 -14.87 -2.81 -10.15
C VAL A 73 -15.57 -4.17 -10.21
N LYS A 74 -16.72 -4.32 -9.55
CA LYS A 74 -17.48 -5.59 -9.52
C LYS A 74 -17.88 -6.04 -10.93
N GLU A 75 -18.29 -5.12 -11.79
CA GLU A 75 -18.64 -5.43 -13.19
C GLU A 75 -17.46 -5.99 -14.00
N ARG A 76 -16.23 -5.61 -13.65
CA ARG A 76 -15.00 -5.96 -14.39
C ARG A 76 -14.25 -7.12 -13.79
N TRP A 77 -14.53 -7.44 -12.53
CA TRP A 77 -13.86 -8.50 -11.80
C TRP A 77 -14.69 -9.78 -11.82
N PRO A 78 -14.27 -10.84 -12.55
CA PRO A 78 -15.03 -12.09 -12.62
C PRO A 78 -14.92 -12.94 -11.34
N GLY A 79 -14.05 -12.56 -10.40
CA GLY A 79 -13.79 -13.29 -9.17
C GLY A 79 -14.62 -12.78 -7.98
N LYS A 80 -14.31 -13.33 -6.80
CA LYS A 80 -14.87 -12.83 -5.54
C LYS A 80 -14.28 -11.46 -5.21
N LEU A 81 -15.15 -10.50 -4.92
CA LEU A 81 -14.77 -9.14 -4.53
C LEU A 81 -14.93 -8.97 -3.01
N ILE A 82 -13.86 -8.54 -2.34
CA ILE A 82 -13.82 -8.37 -0.88
C ILE A 82 -13.46 -6.93 -0.56
N LEU A 83 -14.27 -6.24 0.25
CA LEU A 83 -13.98 -4.89 0.71
C LEU A 83 -13.29 -4.90 2.06
N LYS A 84 -12.10 -4.32 2.15
CA LYS A 84 -11.32 -4.23 3.38
C LYS A 84 -11.23 -2.79 3.83
N GLY A 85 -11.49 -2.55 5.12
CA GLY A 85 -11.42 -1.20 5.69
C GLY A 85 -12.73 -0.71 6.30
N ILE A 86 -13.78 -1.53 6.27
CA ILE A 86 -15.09 -1.19 6.82
C ILE A 86 -14.97 -1.04 8.34
N MET A 87 -15.40 0.11 8.86
CA MET A 87 -15.32 0.45 10.30
C MET A 87 -16.67 0.86 10.89
N ASP A 88 -17.67 1.12 10.05
CA ASP A 88 -19.02 1.50 10.47
C ASP A 88 -20.10 0.54 9.90
N VAL A 89 -21.23 0.47 10.59
CA VAL A 89 -22.36 -0.39 10.23
C VAL A 89 -23.02 0.04 8.92
N GLU A 90 -23.11 1.34 8.64
CA GLU A 90 -23.73 1.84 7.41
C GLU A 90 -22.88 1.51 6.17
N ASP A 91 -21.56 1.51 6.29
CA ASP A 91 -20.66 1.05 5.22
C ASP A 91 -20.79 -0.47 5.00
N ALA A 92 -20.96 -1.25 6.08
CA ALA A 92 -21.20 -2.69 5.98
C ALA A 92 -22.52 -2.99 5.25
N LYS A 93 -23.59 -2.23 5.54
CA LYS A 93 -24.87 -2.33 4.82
C LYS A 93 -24.74 -1.90 3.37
N SER A 94 -24.03 -0.81 3.10
CA SER A 94 -23.79 -0.29 1.74
C SER A 94 -22.99 -1.27 0.86
N SER A 95 -22.18 -2.13 1.49
CA SER A 95 -21.43 -3.18 0.80
C SER A 95 -22.30 -4.34 0.30
N VAL A 96 -23.54 -4.50 0.81
CA VAL A 96 -24.43 -5.60 0.43
C VAL A 96 -24.81 -5.46 -1.04
N GLY A 97 -24.61 -6.53 -1.82
CA GLY A 97 -24.86 -6.50 -3.25
C GLY A 97 -23.72 -5.88 -4.08
N LEU A 98 -22.75 -5.22 -3.45
CA LEU A 98 -21.55 -4.67 -4.09
C LEU A 98 -20.29 -5.50 -3.84
N ALA A 99 -20.28 -6.38 -2.85
CA ALA A 99 -19.16 -7.27 -2.55
C ALA A 99 -19.63 -8.67 -2.09
N ASP A 100 -18.76 -9.66 -2.20
CA ASP A 100 -19.00 -11.02 -1.69
C ASP A 100 -18.65 -11.16 -0.21
N ALA A 101 -17.75 -10.33 0.31
CA ALA A 101 -17.38 -10.29 1.71
C ALA A 101 -16.84 -8.91 2.11
N ILE A 102 -16.81 -8.67 3.42
CA ILE A 102 -16.17 -7.50 4.02
C ILE A 102 -15.11 -7.93 5.05
N ILE A 103 -14.11 -7.09 5.26
CA ILE A 103 -13.10 -7.22 6.31
C ILE A 103 -13.13 -5.95 7.17
N VAL A 104 -13.57 -6.12 8.41
CA VAL A 104 -13.51 -5.07 9.43
C VAL A 104 -12.05 -4.84 9.82
N SER A 105 -11.52 -3.65 9.53
CA SER A 105 -10.09 -3.39 9.69
C SER A 105 -9.79 -1.89 9.64
N ASN A 106 -9.03 -1.38 10.63
CA ASN A 106 -8.47 -0.03 10.60
C ASN A 106 -7.03 0.01 10.03
N HIS A 107 -6.69 -0.98 9.20
CA HIS A 107 -5.34 -1.15 8.67
C HIS A 107 -4.26 -1.37 9.77
N GLY A 108 -4.64 -1.94 10.92
CA GLY A 108 -3.73 -2.20 12.04
C GLY A 108 -3.31 -0.93 12.77
N GLY A 109 -4.18 0.08 12.80
CA GLY A 109 -3.92 1.37 13.45
C GLY A 109 -2.91 2.26 12.71
N ARG A 110 -2.74 2.06 11.40
CA ARG A 110 -1.71 2.74 10.60
C ARG A 110 -2.23 3.92 9.77
N GLN A 111 -3.55 4.09 9.63
CA GLN A 111 -4.13 5.12 8.75
C GLN A 111 -4.85 6.26 9.47
N LEU A 112 -5.56 5.97 10.56
CA LEU A 112 -6.17 6.98 11.42
C LEU A 112 -5.92 6.57 12.87
N ASP A 113 -5.45 7.52 13.66
CA ASP A 113 -5.33 7.37 15.11
C ASP A 113 -6.65 7.84 15.76
N GLY A 114 -7.08 7.13 16.81
CA GLY A 114 -8.39 7.30 17.44
C GLY A 114 -8.47 8.43 18.46
#